data_AF-A0A183KUG8-F1
#
_entry.id   AF-A0A183KUG8-F1
#
_cell.length_a   1.000
_cell.length_b   1.000
_cell.length_c   1.000
_cell.angle_alpha   90.00
_cell.angle_beta   90.00
_cell.angle_gamma   90.00
#
_symmetry.space_group_name_H-M   'P 1'
#
loop_
_entity.id
_entity.type
_entity.pdbx_description
1 polymer ?
#
loop_
_entity_poly.entity_id
_entity_poly.type
_entity_poly.pdbx_seq_one_letter_code
_entity_poly.pdbx_strand_id
1 'polypeptide(L)'
;MSYEILRRRALQYAREVKYSLVQLDNVGVKIKTIENYSLIKPLEEVQVSLERLKSQLQDISLHLHVDIDGIGRVDGVLESRMNYLEYLSNELQSELFQLQNPSSCTKAKYVVASLNKPCAFGCNAHHLMHCFQMAYATGRTLILNPTDGEEYTHWWIKNFLPLSQKCSINDIQSNIHSDCKLSLKNIYSSSVILPFFIYLKNYASVMWCDNIHFV
;
A
#
# COMPACT_ATOMS: atom_id res chain seq x y z
N MET A 1 28.03 10.72 6.84
CA MET A 1 28.21 12.11 7.38
C MET A 1 27.22 13.07 6.74
N SER A 2 26.83 12.81 5.49
CA SER A 2 25.87 13.63 4.74
C SER A 2 24.47 13.57 5.33
N TYR A 3 24.05 12.45 5.95
CA TYR A 3 22.74 12.32 6.61
C TYR A 3 22.54 13.35 7.72
N GLU A 4 23.48 13.47 8.66
CA GLU A 4 23.35 14.40 9.79
C GLU A 4 23.37 15.87 9.33
N ILE A 5 24.05 16.18 8.23
CA ILE A 5 24.04 17.53 7.63
C ILE A 5 22.64 17.85 7.09
N LEU A 6 22.07 16.97 6.26
CA LEU A 6 20.74 17.19 5.68
C LEU A 6 19.65 17.19 6.76
N ARG A 7 19.73 16.30 7.75
CA ARG A 7 18.82 16.26 8.90
C ARG A 7 18.82 17.58 9.67
N ARG A 8 20.01 18.12 9.97
CA ARG A 8 20.14 19.42 10.67
C ARG A 8 19.61 20.57 9.81
N ARG A 9 19.84 20.54 8.50
CA ARG A 9 19.35 21.58 7.57
C ARG A 9 17.83 21.56 7.44
N ALA A 10 17.22 20.37 7.30
CA ALA A 10 15.77 20.20 7.32
C ALA A 10 15.15 20.71 8.64
N LEU A 11 15.76 20.41 9.79
CA LEU A 11 15.33 20.95 11.09
C LEU A 11 15.43 22.47 11.14
N GLN A 12 16.48 23.06 10.54
CA GLN A 12 16.61 24.51 10.47
C GLN A 12 15.50 25.12 9.60
N TYR A 13 15.25 24.59 8.41
CA TYR A 13 14.17 25.08 7.55
C TYR A 13 12.79 24.97 8.20
N ALA A 14 12.52 23.88 8.94
CA ALA A 14 11.28 23.77 9.70
C ALA A 14 11.14 24.86 10.79
N ARG A 15 12.25 25.30 11.40
CA ARG A 15 12.26 26.45 12.33
C ARG A 15 12.05 27.76 11.59
N GLU A 16 12.64 27.94 10.42
CA GLU A 16 12.42 29.14 9.60
C GLU A 16 10.95 29.26 9.17
N VAL A 17 10.29 28.17 8.78
CA VAL A 17 8.83 28.18 8.53
C VAL A 17 8.07 28.67 9.76
N LYS A 18 8.42 28.17 10.96
CA LYS A 18 7.81 28.64 12.22
C LYS A 18 8.03 30.13 12.45
N TYR A 19 9.22 30.67 12.17
CA TYR A 19 9.47 32.11 12.27
C TYR A 19 8.70 32.92 11.23
N SER A 20 8.55 32.42 10.00
CA SER A 20 7.71 33.03 8.97
C SER A 20 6.23 33.07 9.36
N LEU A 21 5.71 32.09 10.09
CA LEU A 21 4.34 32.14 10.65
C LEU A 21 4.17 33.31 11.62
N VAL A 22 5.17 33.59 12.46
CA VAL A 22 5.15 34.76 13.36
C VAL A 22 5.19 36.07 12.55
N GLN A 23 5.89 36.11 11.41
CA GLN A 23 5.86 37.27 10.52
C GLN A 23 4.48 37.48 9.87
N LEU A 24 3.76 36.40 9.54
CA LEU A 24 2.38 36.47 9.05
C LEU A 24 1.45 37.11 10.08
N ASP A 25 1.59 36.76 11.36
CA ASP A 25 0.82 37.37 12.45
C ASP A 25 1.03 38.89 12.51
N ASN A 26 2.27 39.35 12.34
CA ASN A 26 2.61 40.78 12.30
C ASN A 26 1.97 41.51 11.11
N VAL A 27 1.95 40.88 9.93
CA VAL A 27 1.21 41.41 8.76
C VAL A 27 -0.28 41.46 9.05
N GLY A 28 -0.83 40.44 9.70
CA GLY A 28 -2.22 40.40 10.14
C GLY A 28 -2.59 41.53 11.12
N VAL A 29 -1.68 41.89 12.04
CA VAL A 29 -1.87 43.04 12.93
C VAL A 29 -1.85 44.36 12.15
N LYS A 30 -0.92 44.55 11.20
CA LYS A 30 -0.88 45.74 10.35
C LYS A 30 -2.17 45.95 9.57
N ILE A 31 -2.77 44.87 9.05
CA ILE A 31 -4.05 44.91 8.35
C ILE A 31 -5.17 45.42 9.27
N LYS A 32 -5.20 44.98 10.54
CA LYS A 32 -6.22 45.43 11.51
C LYS A 32 -6.12 46.90 11.87
N THR A 33 -4.94 47.50 11.79
CA THR A 33 -4.68 48.91 12.12
C THR A 33 -4.95 49.90 10.98
N ILE A 34 -5.33 49.42 9.79
CA ILE A 34 -5.67 50.30 8.66
C ILE A 34 -7.07 50.90 8.90
N GLU A 35 -7.11 52.13 9.42
CA GLU A 35 -8.34 52.93 9.54
C GLU A 35 -8.57 53.85 8.32
N ASN A 36 -9.84 54.13 8.07
CA ASN A 36 -10.43 54.45 6.78
C ASN A 36 -10.33 55.96 6.40
N TYR A 37 -9.25 56.42 5.73
CA TYR A 37 -9.29 57.62 4.85
C TYR A 37 -8.07 57.82 3.90
N SER A 38 -6.93 57.14 4.08
CA SER A 38 -5.75 57.26 3.19
C SER A 38 -5.16 55.88 2.82
N LEU A 39 -6.01 55.06 2.21
CA LEU A 39 -5.83 53.60 2.05
C LEU A 39 -4.70 53.15 1.10
N ILE A 40 -4.15 54.03 0.25
CA ILE A 40 -3.26 53.58 -0.85
C ILE A 40 -1.89 53.14 -0.34
N LYS A 41 -1.22 53.98 0.46
CA LYS A 41 0.16 53.71 0.91
C LYS A 41 0.25 52.55 1.94
N PRO A 42 -0.63 52.46 2.96
CA PRO A 42 -0.60 51.34 3.91
C PRO A 42 -0.90 49.98 3.25
N LEU A 43 -1.76 49.98 2.23
CA LEU A 43 -2.11 48.77 1.48
C LEU A 43 -0.93 48.28 0.63
N GLU A 44 -0.21 49.19 -0.04
CA GLU A 44 0.97 48.86 -0.84
C GLU A 44 2.10 48.26 0.03
N GLU A 45 2.35 48.82 1.22
CA GLU A 45 3.34 48.30 2.18
C GLU A 45 3.00 46.89 2.69
N VAL A 46 1.71 46.62 2.94
CA VAL A 46 1.22 45.29 3.31
C VAL A 46 1.39 44.32 2.16
N GLN A 47 1.07 44.72 0.94
CA GLN A 47 1.19 43.87 -0.24
C GLN A 47 2.64 43.48 -0.52
N VAL A 48 3.59 44.43 -0.41
CA VAL A 48 5.03 44.15 -0.53
C VAL A 48 5.50 43.18 0.57
N SER A 49 5.03 43.38 1.82
CA SER A 49 5.36 42.51 2.94
C SER A 49 4.85 41.08 2.73
N LEU A 50 3.63 40.93 2.19
CA LEU A 50 3.00 39.65 1.91
C LEU A 50 3.70 38.90 0.77
N GLU A 51 4.02 39.59 -0.34
CA GLU A 51 4.73 38.97 -1.47
C GLU A 51 6.14 38.53 -1.06
N ARG A 52 6.85 39.34 -0.26
CA ARG A 52 8.15 38.96 0.31
C ARG A 52 8.02 37.69 1.15
N LEU A 53 7.02 37.63 2.04
CA LEU A 53 6.81 36.51 2.94
C LEU A 53 6.42 35.23 2.19
N LYS A 54 5.58 35.35 1.17
CA LYS A 54 5.22 34.26 0.26
C LYS A 54 6.44 33.71 -0.47
N SER A 55 7.27 34.58 -1.06
CA SER A 55 8.51 34.18 -1.72
C SER A 55 9.47 33.46 -0.77
N GLN A 56 9.66 34.00 0.44
CA GLN A 56 10.50 33.35 1.45
C GLN A 56 9.99 31.95 1.84
N LEU A 57 8.68 31.79 2.03
CA LEU A 57 8.08 30.49 2.36
C LEU A 57 8.21 29.49 1.21
N GLN A 58 8.10 29.94 -0.04
CA GLN A 58 8.31 29.09 -1.21
C GLN A 58 9.75 28.57 -1.28
N ASP A 59 10.74 29.44 -1.08
CA ASP A 59 12.15 29.05 -1.06
C ASP A 59 12.46 28.08 0.08
N ILE A 60 11.98 28.36 1.30
CA ILE A 60 12.15 27.46 2.44
C ILE A 60 11.51 26.10 2.16
N SER A 61 10.30 26.08 1.60
CA SER A 61 9.60 24.84 1.25
C SER A 61 10.38 24.02 0.22
N LEU A 62 10.94 24.67 -0.80
CA LEU A 62 11.72 24.02 -1.84
C LEU A 62 12.99 23.39 -1.25
N HIS A 63 13.75 24.14 -0.45
CA HIS A 63 14.97 23.64 0.15
C HIS A 63 14.71 22.51 1.16
N LEU A 64 13.67 22.66 1.98
CA LEU A 64 13.26 21.60 2.91
C LEU A 64 12.88 20.32 2.17
N HIS A 65 12.16 20.42 1.05
CA HIS A 65 11.79 19.27 0.24
C HIS A 65 13.02 18.55 -0.31
N VAL A 66 13.98 19.29 -0.89
CA VAL A 66 15.23 18.73 -1.42
C VAL A 66 16.05 18.06 -0.33
N ASP A 67 16.16 18.66 0.86
CA ASP A 67 16.89 18.05 1.96
C ASP A 67 16.21 16.75 2.44
N ILE A 68 14.88 16.75 2.61
CA ILE A 68 14.13 15.54 3.03
C ILE A 68 14.29 14.42 2.00
N ASP A 69 14.18 14.74 0.72
CA ASP A 69 14.41 13.78 -0.36
C ASP A 69 15.86 13.26 -0.36
N GLY A 70 16.82 14.16 -0.15
CA GLY A 70 18.24 13.82 -0.02
C GLY A 70 18.54 12.91 1.17
N ILE A 71 17.89 13.11 2.32
CA ILE A 71 18.05 12.26 3.53
C ILE A 71 17.80 10.79 3.20
N GLY A 72 16.83 10.49 2.33
CA GLY A 72 16.50 9.13 1.92
C GLY A 72 17.54 8.49 1.00
N ARG A 73 18.49 9.25 0.44
CA ARG A 73 19.41 8.82 -0.61
C ARG A 73 20.89 8.85 -0.22
N VAL A 74 21.25 9.58 0.83
CA VAL A 74 22.65 9.69 1.28
C VAL A 74 23.08 8.53 2.16
N ASP A 75 24.41 8.41 2.36
CA ASP A 75 25.04 7.46 3.28
C ASP A 75 24.61 5.98 3.04
N GLY A 76 24.28 5.63 1.79
CA GLY A 76 23.91 4.26 1.39
C GLY A 76 22.55 3.79 1.92
N VAL A 77 21.74 4.67 2.51
CA VAL A 77 20.43 4.31 3.11
C VAL A 77 19.47 3.77 2.06
N LEU A 78 19.42 4.38 0.88
CA LEU A 78 18.57 3.92 -0.22
C LEU A 78 18.97 2.51 -0.67
N GLU A 79 20.25 2.30 -0.93
CA GLU A 79 20.81 1.02 -1.35
C GLU A 79 20.57 -0.07 -0.29
N SER A 80 20.86 0.23 0.98
CA SER A 80 20.60 -0.69 2.09
C SER A 80 19.12 -1.07 2.20
N ARG A 81 18.21 -0.10 2.00
CA ARG A 81 16.76 -0.34 2.00
C ARG A 81 16.33 -1.19 0.81
N MET A 82 16.88 -0.94 -0.38
CA MET A 82 16.60 -1.74 -1.57
C MET A 82 17.08 -3.18 -1.38
N ASN A 83 18.32 -3.37 -0.92
CA ASN A 83 18.88 -4.69 -0.65
C ASN A 83 18.07 -5.46 0.41
N TYR A 84 17.62 -4.77 1.46
CA TYR A 84 16.78 -5.39 2.48
C TYR A 84 15.39 -5.79 1.96
N LEU A 85 14.75 -4.93 1.15
CA LEU A 85 13.47 -5.25 0.52
C LEU A 85 13.59 -6.39 -0.48
N GLU A 86 14.68 -6.45 -1.24
CA GLU A 86 14.98 -7.56 -2.15
C GLU A 86 15.19 -8.87 -1.37
N TYR A 87 15.95 -8.83 -0.27
CA TYR A 87 16.13 -9.98 0.62
C TYR A 87 14.77 -10.49 1.16
N LEU A 88 13.94 -9.60 1.69
CA LEU A 88 12.61 -9.97 2.20
C LEU A 88 11.70 -10.52 1.09
N SER A 89 11.75 -9.92 -0.10
CA SER A 89 11.00 -10.40 -1.27
C SER A 89 11.43 -11.81 -1.64
N ASN A 90 12.73 -12.07 -1.72
CA ASN A 90 13.27 -13.39 -2.05
C ASN A 90 12.87 -14.44 -1.00
N GLU A 91 12.88 -14.07 0.27
CA GLU A 91 12.50 -15.01 1.33
C GLU A 91 11.01 -15.34 1.30
N LEU A 92 10.15 -14.33 1.11
CA LEU A 92 8.71 -14.57 0.92
C LEU A 92 8.44 -15.41 -0.33
N GLN A 93 9.12 -15.15 -1.45
CA GLN A 93 8.96 -15.94 -2.67
C GLN A 93 9.40 -17.40 -2.46
N SER A 94 10.47 -17.64 -1.70
CA SER A 94 10.92 -18.99 -1.32
C SER A 94 9.86 -19.73 -0.49
N GLU A 95 9.30 -19.07 0.52
CA GLU A 95 8.21 -19.64 1.34
C GLU A 95 6.96 -19.97 0.50
N LEU A 96 6.52 -19.03 -0.34
CA LEU A 96 5.37 -19.22 -1.23
C LEU A 96 5.62 -20.37 -2.21
N PHE A 97 6.84 -20.47 -2.74
CA PHE A 97 7.23 -21.57 -3.62
C PHE A 97 7.13 -22.92 -2.90
N GLN A 98 7.62 -23.02 -1.66
CA GLN A 98 7.54 -24.25 -0.88
C GLN A 98 6.09 -24.62 -0.54
N LEU A 99 5.27 -23.64 -0.14
CA LEU A 99 3.85 -23.82 0.13
C LEU A 99 3.09 -24.34 -1.10
N GLN A 100 3.41 -23.80 -2.28
CA GLN A 100 2.76 -24.19 -3.53
C GLN A 100 3.28 -25.52 -4.08
N ASN A 101 4.44 -26.01 -3.64
CA ASN A 101 5.07 -27.21 -4.18
C ASN A 101 5.38 -28.27 -3.09
N PRO A 102 4.34 -28.78 -2.40
CA PRO A 102 4.51 -29.76 -1.33
C PRO A 102 5.17 -31.05 -1.85
N SER A 103 5.76 -31.82 -0.93
CA SER A 103 6.44 -33.09 -1.25
C SER A 103 5.49 -34.17 -1.77
N SER A 104 4.22 -34.14 -1.36
CA SER A 104 3.19 -35.08 -1.80
C SER A 104 1.86 -34.33 -1.98
N CYS A 105 1.41 -34.21 -3.23
CA CYS A 105 0.14 -33.57 -3.54
C CYS A 105 -1.03 -34.33 -2.90
N THR A 106 -1.09 -35.65 -2.99
CA THR A 106 -2.22 -36.42 -2.45
C THR A 106 -2.43 -36.26 -0.93
N LYS A 107 -1.41 -35.86 -0.18
CA LYS A 107 -1.45 -35.61 1.27
C LYS A 107 -1.55 -34.13 1.66
N ALA A 108 -1.35 -33.22 0.72
CA ALA A 108 -1.37 -31.79 0.99
C ALA A 108 -2.81 -31.31 1.27
N LYS A 109 -2.93 -30.23 2.04
CA LYS A 109 -4.19 -29.53 2.24
C LYS A 109 -4.31 -28.42 1.20
N TYR A 110 -5.53 -28.19 0.72
CA TYR A 110 -5.77 -27.31 -0.42
C TYR A 110 -6.74 -26.18 -0.10
N VAL A 111 -6.57 -25.08 -0.83
CA VAL A 111 -7.59 -24.07 -1.09
C VAL A 111 -7.83 -24.08 -2.60
N VAL A 112 -9.07 -24.22 -3.03
CA VAL A 112 -9.43 -24.24 -4.46
C VAL A 112 -10.07 -22.91 -4.83
N ALA A 113 -9.54 -22.23 -5.84
CA ALA A 113 -10.07 -20.97 -6.36
C ALA A 113 -10.59 -21.13 -7.79
N SER A 114 -11.59 -20.33 -8.16
CA SER A 114 -12.16 -20.26 -9.51
C SER A 114 -12.24 -18.82 -9.98
N LEU A 115 -11.87 -18.53 -11.23
CA LEU A 115 -11.95 -17.18 -11.81
C LEU A 115 -13.26 -16.98 -12.58
N ASN A 116 -14.39 -17.25 -11.92
CA ASN A 116 -15.73 -17.20 -12.50
C ASN A 116 -16.54 -15.97 -12.05
N LYS A 117 -15.90 -14.99 -11.41
CA LYS A 117 -16.60 -13.77 -11.00
C LYS A 117 -16.98 -12.98 -12.25
N PRO A 118 -18.25 -12.51 -12.37
CA PRO A 118 -18.72 -11.76 -13.54
C PRO A 118 -18.19 -10.31 -13.50
N CYS A 119 -16.87 -10.16 -13.62
CA CYS A 119 -16.16 -8.90 -13.52
C CYS A 119 -14.86 -8.95 -14.34
N ALA A 120 -14.28 -7.78 -14.61
CA ALA A 120 -13.06 -7.65 -15.39
C ALA A 120 -11.81 -8.20 -14.67
N PHE A 121 -10.68 -8.21 -15.38
CA PHE A 121 -9.40 -8.78 -14.94
C PHE A 121 -9.00 -8.42 -13.50
N GLY A 122 -9.02 -7.12 -13.16
CA GLY A 122 -8.57 -6.68 -11.83
C GLY A 122 -9.36 -7.31 -10.67
N CYS A 123 -10.66 -7.53 -10.86
CA CYS A 123 -11.51 -8.14 -9.84
C CYS A 123 -11.24 -9.65 -9.69
N ASN A 124 -11.07 -10.38 -10.79
CA ASN A 124 -10.68 -11.79 -10.75
C ASN A 124 -9.25 -11.98 -10.19
N ALA A 125 -8.30 -11.11 -10.54
CA ALA A 125 -6.94 -11.12 -9.99
C ALA A 125 -6.93 -10.84 -8.48
N HIS A 126 -7.70 -9.87 -7.99
CA HIS A 126 -7.86 -9.62 -6.55
C HIS A 126 -8.53 -10.79 -5.83
N HIS A 127 -9.53 -11.44 -6.44
CA HIS A 127 -10.14 -12.64 -5.86
C HIS A 127 -9.10 -13.78 -5.71
N LEU A 128 -8.29 -14.02 -6.74
CA LEU A 128 -7.23 -15.03 -6.69
C LEU A 128 -6.17 -14.70 -5.62
N MET A 129 -5.76 -13.43 -5.52
CA MET A 129 -4.84 -12.97 -4.49
C MET A 129 -5.42 -13.18 -3.08
N HIS A 130 -6.70 -12.89 -2.88
CA HIS A 130 -7.37 -13.14 -1.60
C HIS A 130 -7.37 -14.64 -1.25
N CYS A 131 -7.71 -15.52 -2.20
CA CYS A 131 -7.59 -16.96 -2.01
C CYS A 131 -6.15 -17.39 -1.69
N PHE A 132 -5.15 -16.75 -2.30
CA PHE A 132 -3.75 -17.03 -2.05
C PHE A 132 -3.32 -16.61 -0.63
N GLN A 133 -3.75 -15.44 -0.17
CA GLN A 133 -3.51 -14.98 1.21
C GLN A 133 -4.11 -15.95 2.23
N MET A 134 -5.34 -16.43 1.98
CA MET A 134 -5.98 -17.44 2.83
C MET A 134 -5.24 -18.78 2.81
N ALA A 135 -4.77 -19.22 1.64
CA ALA A 135 -3.96 -20.41 1.49
C ALA A 135 -2.63 -20.30 2.28
N TYR A 136 -1.95 -19.16 2.17
CA TYR A 136 -0.74 -18.87 2.93
C TYR A 136 -0.98 -18.86 4.44
N ALA A 137 -1.98 -18.12 4.91
CA ALA A 137 -2.31 -18.03 6.34
C ALA A 137 -2.69 -19.38 6.96
N THR A 138 -3.20 -20.32 6.16
CA THR A 138 -3.64 -21.64 6.62
C THR A 138 -2.66 -22.77 6.32
N GLY A 139 -1.50 -22.47 5.71
CA GLY A 139 -0.52 -23.49 5.32
C GLY A 139 -1.07 -24.49 4.29
N ARG A 140 -1.91 -24.02 3.36
CA ARG A 140 -2.55 -24.84 2.31
C ARG A 140 -2.03 -24.44 0.93
N THR A 141 -1.95 -25.40 0.02
CA THR A 141 -1.60 -25.15 -1.39
C THR A 141 -2.81 -24.58 -2.14
N LEU A 142 -2.64 -23.47 -2.83
CA LEU A 142 -3.66 -22.88 -3.70
C LEU A 142 -3.71 -23.61 -5.04
N ILE A 143 -4.91 -24.01 -5.44
CA ILE A 143 -5.17 -24.69 -6.71
C ILE A 143 -6.23 -23.93 -7.48
N LEU A 144 -5.97 -23.69 -8.76
CA LEU A 144 -6.92 -23.07 -9.67
C LEU A 144 -7.79 -24.15 -10.33
N ASN A 145 -9.11 -24.05 -10.19
CA ASN A 145 -10.06 -24.98 -10.80
C ASN A 145 -10.37 -24.59 -12.25
N PRO A 146 -9.94 -25.37 -13.26
CA PRO A 146 -10.17 -25.04 -14.67
C PRO A 146 -11.63 -25.26 -15.13
N THR A 147 -12.45 -26.01 -14.38
CA THR A 147 -13.82 -26.33 -14.80
C THR A 147 -14.84 -25.25 -14.45
N ASP A 148 -14.49 -24.30 -13.57
CA ASP A 148 -15.36 -23.19 -13.18
C ASP A 148 -14.89 -21.90 -13.86
N GLY A 149 -15.72 -21.33 -14.75
CA GLY A 149 -15.40 -20.10 -15.51
C GLY A 149 -14.57 -20.33 -16.77
N GLU A 150 -14.98 -21.31 -17.58
CA GLU A 150 -14.20 -21.97 -18.65
C GLU A 150 -13.32 -21.05 -19.49
N GLU A 151 -13.81 -19.91 -19.97
CA GLU A 151 -13.01 -19.07 -20.87
C GLU A 151 -11.93 -18.28 -20.13
N TYR A 152 -12.27 -17.68 -18.98
CA TYR A 152 -11.38 -16.76 -18.28
C TYR A 152 -10.32 -17.49 -17.46
N THR A 153 -10.70 -18.58 -16.78
CA THR A 153 -9.73 -19.43 -16.07
C THR A 153 -8.75 -20.06 -17.06
N HIS A 154 -9.21 -20.50 -18.24
CA HIS A 154 -8.33 -21.04 -19.27
C HIS A 154 -7.40 -19.97 -19.87
N TRP A 155 -7.92 -18.76 -20.11
CA TRP A 155 -7.09 -17.63 -20.52
C TRP A 155 -6.00 -17.34 -19.49
N TRP A 156 -6.32 -17.36 -18.19
CA TRP A 156 -5.32 -17.17 -17.13
C TRP A 156 -4.22 -18.24 -17.17
N ILE A 157 -4.61 -19.52 -17.22
CA ILE A 157 -3.67 -20.65 -17.27
C ILE A 157 -2.75 -20.56 -18.50
N LYS A 158 -3.27 -20.06 -19.63
CA LYS A 158 -2.50 -19.90 -20.87
C LYS A 158 -1.48 -18.75 -20.81
N ASN A 159 -1.78 -17.67 -20.08
CA ASN A 159 -0.97 -16.44 -20.10
C ASN A 159 -0.04 -16.28 -18.89
N PHE A 160 -0.25 -17.03 -17.81
CA PHE A 160 0.56 -16.96 -16.59
C PHE A 160 1.26 -18.29 -16.28
N LEU A 161 2.36 -18.21 -15.53
CA LEU A 161 2.98 -19.40 -14.96
C LEU A 161 2.00 -20.12 -14.03
N PRO A 162 2.05 -21.45 -13.96
CA PRO A 162 1.18 -22.20 -13.06
C PRO A 162 1.49 -21.82 -11.62
N LEU A 163 0.45 -21.77 -10.78
CA LEU A 163 0.57 -21.46 -9.35
C LEU A 163 1.43 -22.49 -8.60
N SER A 164 1.58 -23.68 -9.15
CA SER A 164 2.32 -24.82 -8.60
C SER A 164 2.90 -25.62 -9.76
N GLN A 165 4.14 -26.09 -9.61
CA GLN A 165 4.82 -26.94 -10.60
C GLN A 165 4.60 -28.43 -10.34
N LYS A 166 4.18 -28.81 -9.12
CA LYS A 166 4.07 -30.22 -8.69
C LYS A 166 2.63 -30.70 -8.55
N CYS A 167 1.72 -29.82 -8.11
CA CYS A 167 0.33 -30.16 -7.81
C CYS A 167 -0.65 -29.44 -8.74
N SER A 168 -1.67 -30.18 -9.17
CA SER A 168 -2.74 -29.76 -10.05
C SER A 168 -4.10 -30.22 -9.51
N ILE A 169 -5.19 -29.78 -10.15
CA ILE A 169 -6.55 -30.20 -9.79
C ILE A 169 -6.75 -31.73 -9.87
N ASN A 170 -6.03 -32.41 -10.76
CA ASN A 170 -6.14 -33.86 -10.97
C ASN A 170 -5.64 -34.65 -9.75
N ASP A 171 -4.70 -34.08 -8.98
CA ASP A 171 -4.15 -34.71 -7.78
C ASP A 171 -5.16 -34.71 -6.62
N ILE A 172 -6.17 -33.82 -6.68
CA ILE A 172 -7.15 -33.56 -5.61
C ILE A 172 -8.42 -34.38 -5.81
N GLN A 173 -8.72 -34.82 -7.03
CA GLN A 173 -9.91 -35.63 -7.34
C GLN A 173 -9.98 -36.96 -6.57
N SER A 174 -8.88 -37.39 -5.94
CA SER A 174 -8.82 -38.55 -5.04
C SER A 174 -9.24 -38.27 -3.59
N ASN A 175 -9.31 -37.01 -3.15
CA ASN A 175 -9.55 -36.61 -1.74
C ASN A 175 -10.26 -35.24 -1.63
N ILE A 176 -11.40 -35.06 -2.32
CA ILE A 176 -12.10 -33.77 -2.33
C ILE A 176 -12.80 -33.51 -0.99
N HIS A 177 -12.22 -32.62 -0.18
CA HIS A 177 -12.98 -31.67 0.63
C HIS A 177 -13.00 -30.33 -0.13
N SER A 178 -14.08 -30.10 -0.87
CA SER A 178 -14.36 -28.80 -1.46
C SER A 178 -14.71 -27.83 -0.34
N ASP A 179 -14.02 -26.68 -0.27
CA ASP A 179 -14.69 -25.37 -0.31
C ASP A 179 -13.68 -24.22 -0.11
N CYS A 180 -13.42 -23.47 -1.19
CA CYS A 180 -13.60 -22.03 -1.13
C CYS A 180 -14.81 -21.67 -2.01
N LYS A 181 -15.95 -22.34 -1.78
CA LYS A 181 -17.23 -21.78 -2.19
C LYS A 181 -17.57 -20.73 -1.15
N LEU A 182 -17.53 -19.46 -1.56
CA LEU A 182 -18.26 -18.42 -0.85
C LEU A 182 -19.77 -18.72 -0.97
N SER A 183 -20.28 -19.64 -0.16
CA SER A 183 -21.69 -19.75 0.15
C SER A 183 -21.97 -18.76 1.26
N LEU A 184 -22.70 -17.69 0.94
CA LEU A 184 -23.19 -16.65 1.86
C LEU A 184 -24.23 -17.17 2.88
N LYS A 185 -24.05 -18.37 3.43
CA LYS A 185 -24.98 -18.93 4.42
C LYS A 185 -24.23 -19.55 5.57
N ASN A 186 -24.27 -18.79 6.67
CA ASN A 186 -23.95 -19.16 8.05
C ASN A 186 -22.46 -19.34 8.32
N ILE A 187 -21.87 -18.43 9.11
CA ILE A 187 -21.38 -18.68 10.47
C ILE A 187 -20.87 -17.34 11.03
N TYR A 188 -21.47 -16.90 12.13
CA TYR A 188 -21.03 -15.80 12.97
C TYR A 188 -20.00 -16.30 14.01
N SER A 189 -19.09 -15.41 14.44
CA SER A 189 -18.31 -15.45 15.70
C SER A 189 -16.95 -16.18 15.77
N SER A 190 -15.86 -15.38 15.82
CA SER A 190 -14.49 -15.65 16.34
C SER A 190 -13.38 -14.91 15.56
N SER A 191 -12.77 -13.94 16.25
CA SER A 191 -11.88 -12.91 15.73
C SER A 191 -10.42 -13.39 15.58
N VAL A 192 -9.85 -13.33 14.37
CA VAL A 192 -8.39 -13.26 14.16
C VAL A 192 -8.11 -12.13 13.16
N ILE A 193 -7.85 -10.95 13.71
CA ILE A 193 -7.39 -9.78 12.96
C ILE A 193 -5.86 -9.91 12.86
N LEU A 194 -5.34 -10.12 11.66
CA LEU A 194 -3.94 -9.82 11.34
C LEU A 194 -3.90 -8.38 10.78
N PRO A 195 -3.47 -7.37 11.57
CA PRO A 195 -3.63 -5.95 11.22
C PRO A 195 -2.53 -5.43 10.28
N PHE A 196 -1.86 -6.27 9.50
CA PHE A 196 -0.60 -5.85 8.84
C PHE A 196 -0.73 -5.14 7.48
N PHE A 197 -1.93 -4.97 6.91
CA PHE A 197 -2.07 -4.30 5.59
C PHE A 197 -3.16 -3.21 5.49
N ILE A 198 -3.70 -2.72 6.62
CA ILE A 198 -4.58 -1.54 6.61
C ILE A 198 -3.73 -0.26 6.70
N TYR A 199 -2.93 0.01 5.67
CA TYR A 199 -2.38 1.35 5.45
C TYR A 199 -2.29 1.70 3.96
N LEU A 200 -3.42 1.56 3.26
CA LEU A 200 -3.71 2.35 2.06
C LEU A 200 -5.02 3.10 2.32
N LYS A 201 -4.93 4.14 3.14
CA LYS A 201 -6.03 5.08 3.35
C LYS A 201 -6.05 6.08 2.19
N ASN A 202 -7.21 6.14 1.54
CA ASN A 202 -7.69 7.12 0.57
C ASN A 202 -7.47 6.75 -0.90
N TYR A 203 -8.61 6.67 -1.61
CA TYR A 203 -8.82 6.27 -3.01
C TYR A 203 -8.92 4.77 -3.32
N ALA A 204 -9.84 4.09 -2.64
CA ALA A 204 -10.65 3.07 -3.32
C ALA A 204 -11.98 2.93 -2.59
N SER A 205 -13.05 3.31 -3.27
CA SER A 205 -14.42 3.16 -2.79
C SER A 205 -14.73 1.69 -2.48
N VAL A 206 -15.06 1.44 -1.22
CA VAL A 206 -16.05 0.45 -0.74
C VAL A 206 -16.06 -0.90 -1.45
N MET A 207 -15.42 -1.90 -0.84
CA MET A 207 -15.95 -3.26 -0.89
C MET A 207 -15.77 -3.92 0.48
N TRP A 208 -16.90 -4.08 1.16
CA TRP A 208 -17.04 -4.67 2.48
C TRP A 208 -16.60 -6.13 2.47
N CYS A 209 -15.78 -6.54 3.44
CA CYS A 209 -15.56 -7.95 3.78
C CYS A 209 -16.20 -8.18 5.15
N ASP A 210 -17.48 -8.51 5.14
CA ASP A 210 -18.17 -8.97 6.34
C ASP A 210 -17.95 -10.48 6.53
N ASN A 211 -17.55 -10.86 7.75
CA ASN A 211 -17.51 -12.21 8.35
C ASN A 211 -16.51 -13.25 7.78
N ILE A 212 -15.51 -13.62 8.59
CA ILE A 212 -14.53 -14.68 8.30
C ILE A 212 -14.47 -15.68 9.47
N HIS A 213 -14.58 -16.98 9.16
CA HIS A 213 -14.34 -18.13 10.04
C HIS A 213 -13.39 -19.13 9.38
N PHE A 214 -12.49 -19.72 10.19
CA PHE A 214 -11.54 -20.77 9.79
C PHE A 214 -11.91 -22.10 10.45
N VAL A 215 -11.83 -23.20 9.68
CA VAL A 215 -11.86 -24.60 10.18
C VAL A 215 -10.44 -25.11 10.36
#